data_AF-A0A1H1A876-F1
#
_entry.id   AF-A0A1H1A876-F1
#
_cell.length_a   1.000
_cell.length_b   1.000
_cell.length_c   1.000
_cell.angle_alpha   90.00
_cell.angle_beta   90.00
_cell.angle_gamma   90.00
#
_symmetry.space_group_name_H-M   'P 1'
#
loop_
_entity.id
_entity.type
_entity.pdbx_description
1 polymer ?
#
loop_
_entity_poly.entity_id
_entity_poly.type
_entity_poly.pdbx_seq_one_letter_code
_entity_poly.pdbx_strand_id
1 'polypeptide(L)'
;MSIEDLIDPTLFEATNPSRRAATPEAKAAAVSAVRQLLERTTMSPHAATELVAKHIGKSGNSVRRWCEIAQVGRETALTPLRREYETKLEVMAELSRALAASKEDL
;
A
#
# COMPACT_ATOMS: atom_id res chain seq x y z
N MET A 1 -18.26 44.88 23.64
CA MET A 1 -18.46 43.67 22.84
C MET A 1 -17.31 43.65 21.84
N SER A 2 -16.23 42.91 22.14
CA SER A 2 -15.02 42.88 21.30
C SER A 2 -15.25 41.94 20.11
N ILE A 3 -14.55 42.21 19.00
CA ILE A 3 -14.62 41.39 17.76
C ILE A 3 -14.20 39.93 18.05
N GLU A 4 -13.40 39.71 19.09
CA GLU A 4 -12.93 38.41 19.55
C GLU A 4 -14.07 37.52 20.11
N ASP A 5 -15.19 38.10 20.55
CA ASP A 5 -16.37 37.36 21.00
C ASP A 5 -17.29 36.91 19.84
N LEU A 6 -17.03 37.35 18.60
CA LEU A 6 -17.87 37.09 17.42
C LEU A 6 -17.32 35.97 16.52
N ILE A 7 -16.19 35.37 16.89
CA ILE A 7 -15.57 34.29 16.12
C ILE A 7 -15.75 33.00 16.90
N ASP A 8 -16.84 32.29 16.61
CA ASP A 8 -17.02 30.91 17.06
C ASP A 8 -15.83 30.07 16.53
N PRO A 9 -14.98 29.49 17.40
CA PRO A 9 -13.84 28.70 16.95
C PRO A 9 -14.26 27.44 16.16
N THR A 10 -15.52 27.01 16.27
CA THR A 10 -16.08 25.89 15.50
C THR A 10 -16.44 26.27 14.06
N LEU A 11 -16.53 27.57 13.75
CA LEU A 11 -16.81 28.09 12.40
C LEU A 11 -15.67 27.75 11.42
N PHE A 12 -14.45 27.52 11.93
CA PHE A 12 -13.31 27.03 11.14
C PHE A 12 -13.15 25.50 11.13
N GLU A 13 -13.82 24.76 12.03
CA GLU A 13 -13.77 23.29 12.05
C GLU A 13 -14.55 22.68 10.86
N ALA A 14 -15.52 23.41 10.30
CA ALA A 14 -16.33 22.98 9.17
C ALA A 14 -15.59 22.95 7.81
N THR A 15 -14.42 23.59 7.69
CA THR A 15 -13.90 24.00 6.36
C THR A 15 -12.73 23.16 5.84
N ASN A 16 -12.30 22.12 6.56
CA ASN A 16 -11.23 21.24 6.06
C ASN A 16 -11.54 19.73 6.26
N PRO A 17 -12.09 19.04 5.25
CA PRO A 17 -12.41 17.61 5.33
C PRO A 17 -11.17 16.73 5.62
N SER A 18 -9.96 17.24 5.36
CA SER A 18 -8.71 16.57 5.73
C SER A 18 -8.45 16.53 7.25
N ARG A 19 -8.91 17.54 8.01
CA ARG A 19 -8.74 17.62 9.47
C ARG A 19 -9.76 16.82 10.28
N ARG A 20 -10.91 16.48 9.70
CA ARG A 20 -11.90 15.64 10.38
C ARG A 20 -11.30 14.26 10.67
N ALA A 21 -11.41 13.75 11.89
CA ALA A 21 -10.95 12.40 12.20
C ALA A 21 -11.61 11.39 11.25
N ALA A 22 -10.82 10.47 10.67
CA ALA A 22 -11.37 9.41 9.83
C ALA A 22 -12.17 8.42 10.69
N THR A 23 -13.37 8.06 10.24
CA THR A 23 -14.18 7.06 10.92
C THR A 23 -13.52 5.67 10.83
N PRO A 24 -13.84 4.72 11.74
CA PRO A 24 -13.32 3.35 11.66
C PRO A 24 -13.60 2.69 10.30
N GLU A 25 -14.77 2.93 9.72
CA GLU A 25 -15.20 2.39 8.43
C GLU A 25 -14.34 2.95 7.29
N ALA A 26 -14.07 4.26 7.31
CA ALA A 26 -13.19 4.90 6.33
C ALA A 26 -11.75 4.36 6.40
N LYS A 27 -11.25 4.10 7.63
CA LYS A 27 -9.93 3.47 7.82
C LYS A 27 -9.89 2.05 7.26
N ALA A 28 -10.90 1.24 7.57
CA ALA A 28 -11.01 -0.14 7.08
C ALA A 28 -11.12 -0.20 5.56
N ALA A 29 -11.95 0.68 4.96
CA ALA A 29 -12.10 0.79 3.51
C ALA A 29 -10.78 1.21 2.83
N ALA A 30 -10.06 2.19 3.41
CA ALA A 30 -8.77 2.63 2.88
C ALA A 30 -7.72 1.50 2.91
N VAL A 31 -7.61 0.77 4.02
CA VAL A 31 -6.70 -0.37 4.16
C VAL A 31 -7.04 -1.48 3.16
N SER A 32 -8.34 -1.81 3.01
CA SER A 32 -8.81 -2.80 2.03
C SER A 32 -8.45 -2.40 0.60
N ALA A 33 -8.65 -1.13 0.24
CA ALA A 33 -8.30 -0.60 -1.08
C ALA A 33 -6.79 -0.67 -1.34
N VAL A 34 -5.94 -0.27 -0.38
CA VAL A 34 -4.49 -0.38 -0.50
C VAL A 34 -4.07 -1.84 -0.68
N ARG A 35 -4.63 -2.77 0.09
CA ARG A 35 -4.36 -4.21 -0.05
C ARG A 35 -4.67 -4.71 -1.46
N GLN A 36 -5.86 -4.40 -1.98
CA GLN A 36 -6.26 -4.80 -3.34
C GLN A 36 -5.35 -4.20 -4.42
N LEU A 37 -4.92 -2.94 -4.27
CA LEU A 37 -3.96 -2.33 -5.20
C LEU A 37 -2.63 -3.08 -5.19
N LEU A 38 -2.12 -3.43 -4.02
CA LEU A 38 -0.86 -4.15 -3.89
C LEU A 38 -0.92 -5.60 -4.40
N GLU A 39 -2.08 -6.25 -4.31
CA GLU A 39 -2.28 -7.63 -4.78
C GLU A 39 -2.52 -7.71 -6.29
N ARG A 40 -3.12 -6.67 -6.89
CA ARG A 40 -3.58 -6.70 -8.29
C ARG A 40 -2.71 -5.88 -9.23
N THR A 41 -1.73 -5.14 -8.72
CA THR A 41 -0.88 -4.25 -9.52
C THR A 41 0.57 -4.34 -9.07
N THR A 42 1.47 -3.72 -9.83
CA THR A 42 2.89 -3.58 -9.49
C THR A 42 3.18 -2.30 -8.70
N MET A 43 2.14 -1.63 -8.17
CA MET A 43 2.32 -0.39 -7.42
C MET A 43 3.16 -0.62 -6.16
N SER A 44 4.02 0.36 -5.87
CA SER A 44 4.71 0.39 -4.57
C SER A 44 3.70 0.69 -3.45
N PRO A 45 3.98 0.26 -2.20
CA PRO A 45 3.19 0.66 -1.03
C PRO A 45 2.98 2.17 -0.92
N HIS A 46 4.02 2.95 -1.23
CA HIS A 46 3.91 4.40 -1.25
C HIS A 46 2.88 4.89 -2.28
N ALA A 47 2.99 4.44 -3.54
CA ALA A 47 2.09 4.85 -4.60
C ALA A 47 0.63 4.45 -4.31
N ALA A 48 0.40 3.24 -3.78
CA ALA A 48 -0.93 2.76 -3.40
C ALA A 48 -1.55 3.62 -2.28
N THR A 49 -0.77 3.93 -1.23
CA THR A 49 -1.25 4.77 -0.12
C THR A 49 -1.58 6.20 -0.57
N GLU A 50 -0.77 6.81 -1.45
CA GLU A 50 -1.02 8.14 -2.01
C GLU A 50 -2.28 8.18 -2.89
N LEU A 51 -2.49 7.15 -3.71
CA LEU A 51 -3.66 7.07 -4.58
C LEU A 51 -4.96 7.01 -3.76
N VAL A 52 -4.99 6.16 -2.74
CA VAL A 52 -6.15 6.02 -1.84
C VAL A 52 -6.35 7.29 -1.03
N ALA A 53 -5.28 7.89 -0.50
CA ALA A 53 -5.33 9.12 0.27
C ALA A 53 -5.99 10.28 -0.48
N LYS A 54 -5.67 10.45 -1.78
CA LYS A 54 -6.30 11.45 -2.66
C LYS A 54 -7.81 11.25 -2.79
N HIS A 55 -8.28 10.00 -2.87
CA HIS A 55 -9.70 9.70 -3.03
C HIS A 55 -10.53 9.93 -1.77
N ILE A 56 -9.92 9.78 -0.58
CA ILE A 56 -10.62 9.94 0.70
C ILE A 56 -10.35 11.28 1.38
N GLY A 57 -9.62 12.19 0.72
CA GLY A 57 -9.27 13.51 1.24
C GLY A 57 -8.37 13.44 2.49
N LYS A 58 -7.45 12.47 2.55
CA LYS A 58 -6.51 12.29 3.68
C LYS A 58 -5.07 12.39 3.22
N SER A 59 -4.15 12.49 4.18
CA SER A 59 -2.72 12.43 3.88
C SER A 59 -2.28 10.99 3.63
N GLY A 60 -1.34 10.78 2.69
CA GLY A 60 -0.74 9.47 2.45
C GLY A 60 -0.09 8.88 3.69
N ASN A 61 0.51 9.72 4.55
CA ASN A 61 1.08 9.31 5.84
C ASN A 61 0.04 8.73 6.79
N SER A 62 -1.18 9.29 6.85
CA SER A 62 -2.26 8.74 7.66
C SER A 62 -2.67 7.35 7.17
N VAL A 63 -2.86 7.19 5.85
CA VAL A 63 -3.24 5.91 5.24
C VAL A 63 -2.14 4.86 5.43
N ARG A 64 -0.88 5.25 5.25
CA ARG A 64 0.28 4.38 5.51
C ARG A 64 0.28 3.87 6.94
N ARG A 65 0.10 4.74 7.93
CA ARG A 65 0.05 4.34 9.35
C ARG A 65 -1.09 3.36 9.63
N TRP A 66 -2.25 3.53 9.01
CA TRP A 66 -3.35 2.56 9.14
C TRP A 66 -3.01 1.20 8.52
N CYS A 67 -2.33 1.22 7.38
CA CYS A 67 -1.85 0.00 6.73
C CYS A 67 -0.78 -0.71 7.59
N GLU A 68 0.15 0.01 8.20
CA GLU A 68 1.15 -0.54 9.12
C GLU A 68 0.50 -1.23 10.33
N ILE A 69 -0.49 -0.59 10.96
CA ILE A 69 -1.26 -1.17 12.07
C ILE A 69 -1.99 -2.45 11.63
N ALA A 70 -2.48 -2.47 10.39
CA ALA A 70 -3.16 -3.62 9.79
C ALA A 70 -2.22 -4.63 9.11
N GLN A 71 -0.90 -4.47 9.25
CA GLN A 71 0.14 -5.30 8.63
C GLN A 71 0.00 -5.42 7.10
N VAL A 72 -0.43 -4.34 6.45
CA VAL A 72 -0.49 -4.17 4.99
C VAL A 72 0.73 -3.39 4.54
N GLY A 73 1.62 -4.03 3.78
CA GLY A 73 2.72 -3.36 3.10
C GLY A 73 4.10 -3.75 3.63
N ARG A 74 4.60 -4.90 3.15
CA ARG A 74 5.97 -5.05 2.63
C ARG A 74 6.18 -6.43 2.00
N GLU A 75 5.57 -7.47 2.56
CA GLU A 75 5.85 -8.85 2.15
C GLU A 75 4.82 -9.40 1.16
N THR A 76 3.54 -9.06 1.32
CA THR A 76 2.46 -9.57 0.46
C THR A 76 2.55 -9.09 -0.99
N ALA A 77 2.98 -7.86 -1.23
CA ALA A 77 3.14 -7.31 -2.59
C ALA A 77 4.38 -7.84 -3.33
N LEU A 78 5.45 -8.15 -2.59
CA LEU A 78 6.67 -8.75 -3.17
C LEU A 78 6.55 -10.25 -3.36
N THR A 79 5.54 -10.91 -2.77
CA THR A 79 5.39 -12.37 -2.85
C THR A 79 5.22 -12.87 -4.30
N PRO A 80 4.40 -12.24 -5.18
CA PRO A 80 4.28 -12.69 -6.56
C PRO A 80 5.57 -12.51 -7.36
N LEU A 81 6.22 -11.35 -7.25
CA LEU A 81 7.46 -11.07 -7.98
C LEU A 81 8.63 -11.93 -7.47
N ARG A 82 8.69 -12.15 -6.15
CA ARG A 82 9.66 -13.05 -5.51
C ARG A 82 9.44 -14.49 -5.96
N ARG A 83 8.19 -14.98 -5.98
CA ARG A 83 7.86 -16.31 -6.51
C ARG A 83 8.28 -16.44 -7.97
N GLU A 84 7.96 -15.45 -8.81
CA GLU A 84 8.36 -15.46 -10.22
C GLU A 84 9.89 -15.53 -10.38
N TYR A 85 10.62 -14.77 -9.57
CA TYR A 85 12.08 -14.77 -9.58
C TYR A 85 12.68 -16.10 -9.09
N GLU A 86 12.14 -16.66 -7.99
CA GLU A 86 12.53 -17.97 -7.45
C GLU A 86 12.29 -19.08 -8.50
N THR A 87 11.14 -19.09 -9.16
CA THR A 87 10.84 -20.05 -10.24
C THR A 87 11.80 -19.90 -11.42
N LYS A 88 12.15 -18.67 -11.84
CA LYS A 88 13.13 -18.46 -12.92
C LYS A 88 14.49 -19.05 -12.58
N LEU A 89 14.95 -18.86 -11.34
CA LEU A 89 16.21 -19.42 -10.87
C LEU A 89 16.18 -20.96 -10.85
N GLU A 90 15.09 -21.56 -10.39
CA GLU A 90 14.91 -23.02 -10.38
C GLU A 90 14.98 -23.61 -11.79
N VAL A 91 14.24 -23.04 -12.76
CA VAL A 91 14.23 -23.50 -14.15
C VAL A 91 15.62 -23.40 -14.79
N MET A 92 16.35 -22.31 -14.55
CA MET A 92 17.71 -22.15 -15.09
C MET A 92 18.70 -23.13 -14.45
N ALA A 93 18.53 -23.44 -13.16
CA ALA A 93 19.34 -24.45 -12.47
C ALA A 93 19.06 -25.86 -13.00
N GLU A 94 17.78 -26.21 -13.25
CA GLU A 94 17.40 -27.48 -13.89
C GLU A 94 17.99 -27.63 -15.28
N LEU A 95 17.88 -26.59 -16.12
CA LEU A 95 18.47 -26.57 -17.44
C LEU A 95 19.99 -26.79 -17.38
N SER A 96 20.67 -26.10 -16.45
CA SER A 96 22.11 -26.24 -16.27
C SER A 96 22.51 -27.66 -15.86
N ARG A 97 21.75 -28.31 -14.99
CA ARG A 97 21.96 -29.71 -14.60
C ARG A 97 21.75 -30.67 -15.77
N ALA A 98 20.70 -30.47 -16.55
CA ALA A 98 20.41 -31.31 -17.72
C ALA A 98 21.52 -31.19 -18.79
N LEU A 99 22.00 -29.98 -19.04
CA LEU A 99 23.11 -29.73 -19.97
C LEU A 99 24.43 -30.34 -19.47
N ALA A 100 24.70 -30.28 -18.17
CA ALA A 100 25.89 -30.91 -17.58
C ALA A 100 25.85 -32.44 -17.72
N ALA A 101 24.73 -33.08 -17.40
CA ALA A 101 24.56 -34.53 -17.55
C ALA A 101 24.74 -34.97 -19.01
N SER A 102 24.19 -34.22 -19.97
CA SER A 102 24.33 -34.53 -21.40
C SER A 102 25.76 -34.44 -21.95
N LYS A 103 26.68 -33.76 -21.23
CA LYS A 103 28.09 -33.68 -21.60
C LYS A 103 28.94 -34.81 -21.02
N GLU A 104 28.48 -35.47 -19.96
CA GLU A 104 29.16 -36.64 -19.39
C GLU A 104 28.84 -37.94 -20.16
N ASP A 105 27.75 -37.93 -20.94
CA ASP A 105 27.32 -39.05 -21.80
C ASP A 105 28.00 -39.08 -23.21
N LEU A 106 28.97 -38.20 -23.47
CA LEU A 106 29.77 -38.10 -24.71
C LEU A 106 31.25 -38.44 -24.45
#